data_AF-A0AAV7IVD5-F1
#
_entry.id   AF-A0AAV7IVD5-F1
#
_cell.length_a   1.000
_cell.length_b   1.000
_cell.length_c   1.000
_cell.angle_alpha   90.00
_cell.angle_beta   90.00
_cell.angle_gamma   90.00
#
_symmetry.space_group_name_H-M   'P 1'
#
loop_
_entity.id
_entity.type
_entity.pdbx_description
1 polymer ?
#
loop_
_entity_poly.entity_id
_entity_poly.type
_entity_poly.pdbx_seq_one_letter_code
_entity_poly.pdbx_strand_id
1 'polypeptide(L)' 'MLEKNDIEIQQSALKVLCELCDNIIKYPEEDKYRRIRIGNPSITDKLLPASGAIECLFELGFIEDRV' A
#
# COMPACT_ATOMS: atom_id res chain seq x y z
N MET A 1 -4.14 -9.93 -8.72
CA MET A 1 -5.36 -9.09 -8.82
C MET A 1 -5.08 -7.69 -9.36
N LEU A 2 -3.96 -7.07 -8.98
CA LEU A 2 -3.54 -5.75 -9.48
C LEU A 2 -3.40 -5.68 -11.01
N GLU A 3 -3.01 -6.78 -11.65
CA GLU A 3 -2.85 -6.93 -13.11
C GLU A 3 -4.15 -6.81 -13.90
N LYS A 4 -5.31 -6.78 -13.23
CA LYS A 4 -6.61 -6.57 -13.87
C LYS A 4 -7.02 -5.10 -13.99
N ASN A 5 -6.25 -4.19 -13.38
CA ASN A 5 -6.50 -2.76 -13.49
C ASN A 5 -5.89 -2.20 -14.78
N ASP A 6 -6.37 -1.03 -15.20
CA ASP A 6 -5.71 -0.26 -16.25
C ASP A 6 -4.25 0.04 -15.87
N ILE A 7 -3.37 0.09 -16.88
CA ILE A 7 -1.93 0.15 -16.67
C ILE A 7 -1.50 1.33 -15.79
N GLU A 8 -2.18 2.48 -15.90
CA GLU A 8 -1.90 3.66 -15.09
C GLU A 8 -2.25 3.44 -13.61
N ILE A 9 -3.42 2.85 -13.34
CA ILE A 9 -3.87 2.53 -11.99
C ILE A 9 -2.95 1.47 -11.38
N GLN A 10 -2.63 0.43 -12.15
CA GLN A 10 -1.73 -0.64 -11.73
C GLN A 10 -0.35 -0.09 -11.35
N GLN A 11 0.25 0.74 -12.21
CA GLN A 11 1.57 1.31 -11.95
C GLN A 11 1.57 2.26 -10.76
N SER A 12 0.50 3.07 -10.62
CA SER A 12 0.34 3.99 -9.49
C SER A 12 0.26 3.23 -8.15
N ALA A 13 -0.56 2.18 -8.10
CA ALA A 13 -0.70 1.34 -6.92
C ALA A 13 0.60 0.56 -6.60
N LEU A 14 1.24 -0.04 -7.60
CA LEU A 14 2.52 -0.74 -7.44
C LEU A 14 3.60 0.18 -6.89
N LYS A 15 3.68 1.43 -7.38
CA LYS A 15 4.63 2.41 -6.89
C LYS A 15 4.44 2.67 -5.39
N VAL A 16 3.20 2.86 -4.95
CA VAL A 16 2.89 3.09 -3.53
C VAL A 16 3.25 1.86 -2.69
N LEU A 17 2.92 0.65 -3.15
CA LEU A 17 3.28 -0.59 -2.44
C LEU A 17 4.80 -0.75 -2.30
N CYS A 18 5.55 -0.52 -3.38
CA CYS A 18 7.01 -0.54 -3.36
C CYS A 18 7.57 0.49 -2.38
N GLU A 19 7.07 1.73 -2.40
CA GLU A 19 7.51 2.79 -1.48
C GLU A 19 7.26 2.42 0.00
N LEU A 20 6.13 1.77 0.31
CA LEU A 20 5.83 1.29 1.66
C LEU A 20 6.85 0.22 2.11
N CYS A 21 7.10 -0.78 1.26
CA CYS A 21 8.07 -1.84 1.54
C CYS A 21 9.50 -1.29 1.69
N ASP A 22 9.91 -0.42 0.77
CA ASP A 22 11.24 0.19 0.77
C ASP A 22 11.48 1.00 2.05
N ASN A 23 10.48 1.74 2.51
CA ASN A 23 10.57 2.49 3.76
C ASN A 23 10.75 1.57 4.98
N ILE A 24 10.01 0.45 5.04
CA ILE A 24 10.14 -0.54 6.12
C ILE A 24 11.54 -1.18 6.11
N ILE A 25 12.03 -1.59 4.93
CA ILE A 25 13.34 -2.24 4.78
C ILE A 25 14.47 -1.27 5.13
N LYS A 26 14.37 -0.01 4.67
CA LYS A 26 15.42 1.00 4.87
C LYS A 26 15.44 1.57 6.29
N TYR A 27 14.29 1.63 6.96
CA TYR A 27 14.15 2.20 8.28
C TYR A 27 13.40 1.25 9.24
N PRO A 28 13.98 0.07 9.54
CA PRO A 28 13.28 -0.97 10.29
C PRO A 28 13.00 -0.60 11.75
N GLU A 29 13.69 0.37 12.33
CA GLU A 29 13.43 0.81 13.72
C GLU A 29 12.35 1.90 13.79
N GLU A 30 11.91 2.46 12.65
CA GLU A 30 10.95 3.55 12.61
C GLU A 30 9.51 3.03 12.46
N ASP A 31 8.81 2.88 13.60
CA ASP A 31 7.42 2.40 13.67
C ASP A 31 6.44 3.12 12.74
N LYS A 32 6.71 4.38 12.39
CA LYS A 32 5.83 5.18 11.53
C LYS A 32 5.66 4.55 10.14
N TYR A 33 6.66 3.81 9.63
CA TYR A 33 6.59 3.16 8.31
C TYR A 33 5.82 1.85 8.33
N ARG A 34 5.57 1.27 9.51
CA ARG A 34 4.72 0.08 9.70
C ARG A 34 3.24 0.42 9.85
N ARG A 35 2.86 1.70 9.76
CA ARG A 35 1.47 2.15 9.92
C ARG A 35 1.01 2.90 8.67
N ILE A 36 -0.13 2.50 8.12
CA ILE A 36 -0.76 3.16 6.99
C ILE A 36 -1.92 4.00 7.51
N ARG A 37 -1.89 5.31 7.24
CA ARG A 37 -3.03 6.19 7.49
C ARG A 37 -3.92 6.21 6.25
N ILE A 38 -5.12 5.66 6.35
CA ILE A 38 -6.08 5.59 5.23
C ILE A 38 -6.39 6.95 4.62
N GLY A 39 -6.41 8.03 5.43
CA GLY A 39 -6.60 9.41 4.93
C GLY A 39 -5.37 10.06 4.29
N ASN A 40 -4.27 9.34 4.07
CA ASN A 40 -3.15 9.86 3.29
C ASN A 40 -3.54 9.87 1.80
N PRO A 41 -3.42 11.00 1.07
CA PRO A 41 -3.81 11.09 -0.34
C PRO A 41 -3.14 10.05 -1.24
N SER A 42 -1.86 9.71 -1.00
CA SER A 42 -1.18 8.66 -1.76
C SER A 42 -1.78 7.28 -1.53
N ILE A 43 -2.46 7.06 -0.40
CA ILE A 43 -3.19 5.82 -0.12
C ILE A 43 -4.59 5.91 -0.71
N THR A 44 -5.35 6.96 -0.35
CA THR A 44 -6.76 7.11 -0.74
C THR A 44 -6.95 7.23 -2.26
N ASP A 45 -6.08 7.99 -2.94
CA ASP A 45 -6.29 8.34 -4.35
C ASP A 45 -5.57 7.39 -5.31
N LYS A 46 -4.50 6.71 -4.85
CA LYS A 46 -3.64 5.90 -5.73
C LYS A 46 -3.67 4.42 -5.43
N LEU A 47 -3.82 4.03 -4.16
CA LEU A 47 -3.76 2.63 -3.75
C LEU A 47 -5.16 2.03 -3.62
N LEU A 48 -6.05 2.66 -2.85
CA LEU A 48 -7.40 2.14 -2.58
C LEU A 48 -8.29 1.95 -3.82
N PRO A 49 -8.21 2.77 -4.88
CA PRO A 49 -9.03 2.56 -6.07
C PRO A 49 -8.62 1.33 -6.90
N ALA A 50 -7.40 0.82 -6.69
CA ALA A 50 -6.90 -0.32 -7.44
C ALA A 50 -7.47 -1.63 -6.88
N SER A 51 -8.14 -2.40 -7.75
CA SER A 51 -8.64 -3.73 -7.41
C SER A 51 -7.49 -4.64 -7.02
N GLY A 52 -7.59 -5.32 -5.88
CA GLY A 52 -6.54 -6.18 -5.34
C GLY A 52 -5.51 -5.49 -4.45
N ALA A 53 -5.56 -4.15 -4.29
CA ALA A 53 -4.53 -3.43 -3.53
C ALA A 53 -4.56 -3.74 -2.03
N ILE A 54 -5.76 -3.93 -1.45
CA ILE A 54 -5.92 -4.27 -0.04
C ILE A 54 -5.42 -5.70 0.22
N GLU A 55 -5.73 -6.64 -0.67
CA GLU A 55 -5.23 -8.01 -0.62
C GLU A 55 -3.71 -8.03 -0.65
N CYS A 56 -3.08 -7.19 -1.48
CA CYS A 56 -1.62 -7.05 -1.48
C CYS A 56 -1.09 -6.50 -0.16
N LEU A 57 -1.77 -5.55 0.49
CA LEU A 57 -1.36 -5.09 1.83
C LEU A 57 -1.40 -6.23 2.85
N PHE A 58 -2.43 -7.08 2.81
CA PHE A 58 -2.52 -8.26 3.67
C PHE A 58 -1.43 -9.30 3.37
N GLU A 59 -1.13 -9.56 2.10
CA GLU A 59 -0.03 -10.45 1.70
C GLU A 59 1.35 -9.92 2.15
N LEU A 60 1.53 -8.59 2.19
CA LEU A 60 2.70 -7.93 2.74
C LEU A 60 2.77 -8.00 4.28
N GLY A 61 1.71 -8.46 4.94
CA GLY A 61 1.65 -8.61 6.39
C GLY A 61 1.10 -7.39 7.14
N PHE A 62 0.57 -6.38 6.44
CA PHE A 62 -0.25 -5.36 7.10
C PHE A 62 -1.52 -6.00 7.63
N ILE A 63 -2.03 -5.46 8.73
CA ILE A 63 -3.31 -5.88 9.33
C ILE A 63 -4.25 -4.69 9.37
N GLU A 64 -5.53 -4.97 9.18
CA GLU A 64 -6.58 -3.99 9.43
C GLU A 64 -6.70 -3.77 10.94
N ASP A 65 -6.51 -2.54 11.37
CA ASP A 65 -6.69 -2.16 12.77
C ASP A 65 -8.19 -2.11 13.07
N ARG A 66 -8.71 -3.20 13.63
CA ARG A 66 -10.10 -3.30 14.07
C ARG A 66 -10.20 -2.74 15.48
N VAL A 67 -10.55 -1.47 15.57
CA VAL A 67 -10.91 -0.79 16.82
C VAL A 67 -12.38 -1.03 17.12
#